data_AF-A0A5C6QFM1-F1
#
_entry.id   AF-A0A5C6QFM1-F1
#
_cell.length_a   1.000
_cell.length_b   1.000
_cell.length_c   1.000
_cell.angle_alpha   90.00
_cell.angle_beta   90.00
_cell.angle_gamma   90.00
#
_symmetry.space_group_name_H-M   'P 1'
#
loop_
_entity.id
_entity.type
_entity.pdbx_description
1 polymer ?
#
loop_
_entity_poly.entity_id
_entity_poly.type
_entity_poly.pdbx_seq_one_letter_code
_entity_poly.pdbx_strand_id
1 'polypeptide(L)'
;MKYIVIALAVMLLVSCSSISDFPTIDDPQLELTSIKHQYADELANIHVGDYIDFVAKQFPKMFIASDNMKNTIYEFNYQQQYLLVANNSDQTKTYTQTLRFYFINQKLAHWQVK
;
A
#
# COMPACT_ATOMS: atom_id res chain seq x y z
N MET A 1 2.45 48.93 -3.23
CA MET A 1 2.06 47.57 -3.68
C MET A 1 3.05 46.49 -3.19
N LYS A 2 3.38 46.45 -1.88
CA LYS A 2 4.33 45.45 -1.33
C LYS A 2 3.72 44.59 -0.20
N TYR A 3 2.64 45.05 0.43
CA TYR A 3 2.01 44.36 1.57
C TYR A 3 0.80 43.49 1.17
N ILE A 4 0.22 43.69 -0.01
CA ILE A 4 -0.94 42.90 -0.48
C ILE A 4 -0.52 41.48 -0.90
N VAL A 5 0.68 41.33 -1.45
CA VAL A 5 1.21 40.02 -1.92
C VAL A 5 1.48 39.07 -0.76
N ILE A 6 1.83 39.61 0.42
CA ILE A 6 2.16 38.81 1.61
C ILE A 6 0.88 38.26 2.26
N ALA A 7 -0.23 39.01 2.24
CA ALA A 7 -1.52 38.54 2.78
C ALA A 7 -2.11 37.36 2.00
N LEU A 8 -1.89 37.33 0.67
CA LEU A 8 -2.40 36.25 -0.19
C LEU A 8 -1.65 34.92 0.00
N ALA A 9 -0.36 34.98 0.32
CA ALA A 9 0.46 33.79 0.58
C ALA A 9 0.15 33.12 1.93
N VAL A 10 -0.35 33.87 2.91
CA VAL A 10 -0.69 33.33 4.24
C VAL A 10 -2.07 32.64 4.25
N MET A 11 -3.04 33.09 3.43
CA MET A 11 -4.34 32.41 3.33
C MET A 11 -4.29 31.04 2.63
N LEU A 12 -3.30 30.80 1.78
CA LEU A 12 -3.10 29.53 1.06
C LEU A 12 -2.56 28.39 1.94
N LEU A 13 -2.09 28.69 3.16
CA LEU A 13 -1.58 27.69 4.10
C LEU A 13 -2.68 27.08 5.00
N VAL A 14 -3.90 27.62 4.99
CA VAL A 14 -5.00 27.17 5.86
C VAL A 14 -5.92 26.14 5.17
N SER A 15 -5.82 25.99 3.84
CA SER A 15 -6.66 25.06 3.08
C SER A 15 -6.15 23.61 3.01
N CYS A 16 -5.11 23.26 3.77
CA CYS A 16 -4.57 21.90 3.86
C CYS A 16 -4.78 21.24 5.23
N SER A 17 -5.79 21.68 5.99
CA SER A 17 -6.38 20.80 7.00
C SER A 17 -7.22 19.76 6.27
N SER A 18 -6.57 18.77 5.64
CA SER A 18 -7.23 17.57 5.15
C SER A 18 -7.85 16.90 6.37
N ILE A 19 -9.15 17.12 6.58
CA ILE A 19 -9.95 16.19 7.37
C ILE A 19 -9.76 14.86 6.65
N SER A 20 -8.94 13.99 7.24
CA SER A 20 -8.73 12.66 6.72
C SER A 20 -9.99 11.88 7.04
N ASP A 21 -10.98 11.97 6.17
CA ASP A 21 -12.23 11.22 6.26
C ASP A 21 -11.92 9.76 5.92
N PHE A 22 -11.42 9.03 6.92
CA PHE A 22 -11.25 7.60 6.82
C PHE A 22 -12.62 6.91 6.79
N PRO A 23 -12.79 5.85 5.98
CA PRO A 23 -14.04 5.10 5.94
C PRO A 23 -14.33 4.52 7.33
N THR A 24 -15.58 4.64 7.76
CA THR A 24 -16.08 3.98 8.96
C THR A 24 -16.69 2.66 8.54
N ILE A 25 -16.19 1.55 9.10
CA ILE A 25 -16.53 0.18 8.68
C ILE A 25 -16.71 -0.74 9.89
N ASP A 26 -17.50 -1.80 9.70
CA ASP A 26 -17.73 -2.84 10.71
C ASP A 26 -16.65 -3.93 10.60
N ASP A 27 -16.38 -4.41 9.38
CA ASP A 27 -15.40 -5.47 9.10
C ASP A 27 -14.39 -5.06 8.01
N PRO A 28 -13.10 -4.81 8.37
CA PRO A 28 -12.07 -4.45 7.40
C PRO A 28 -11.77 -5.52 6.36
N GLN A 29 -12.04 -6.80 6.62
CA GLN A 29 -11.76 -7.86 5.65
C GLN A 29 -12.77 -7.89 4.49
N LEU A 30 -14.00 -7.45 4.75
CA LEU A 30 -15.10 -7.47 3.78
C LEU A 30 -15.24 -6.12 3.06
N GLU A 31 -15.00 -5.02 3.77
CA GLU A 31 -15.34 -3.68 3.29
C GLU A 31 -14.15 -2.92 2.69
N LEU A 32 -12.92 -3.21 3.11
CA LEU A 32 -11.74 -2.55 2.54
C LEU A 32 -11.28 -3.22 1.25
N THR A 33 -10.82 -2.40 0.31
CA THR A 33 -10.28 -2.86 -0.97
C THR A 33 -9.21 -3.93 -0.79
N SER A 34 -9.40 -5.11 -1.39
CA SER A 34 -8.37 -6.15 -1.35
C SER A 34 -7.11 -5.71 -2.11
N ILE A 35 -5.93 -6.13 -1.64
CA ILE A 35 -4.65 -5.86 -2.30
C ILE A 35 -4.62 -6.41 -3.74
N LYS A 36 -5.32 -7.52 -4.00
CA LYS A 36 -5.46 -8.07 -5.38
C LYS A 36 -6.21 -7.13 -6.30
N HIS A 37 -7.26 -6.49 -5.78
CA HIS A 37 -8.05 -5.55 -6.57
C HIS A 37 -7.28 -4.25 -6.79
N GLN A 38 -6.62 -3.73 -5.74
CA GLN A 38 -5.84 -2.50 -5.82
C GLN A 38 -4.68 -2.57 -6.82
N TYR A 39 -4.03 -3.74 -6.94
CA TYR A 39 -2.87 -3.96 -7.80
C TYR A 39 -3.16 -4.93 -8.95
N ALA A 40 -4.40 -4.96 -9.44
CA ALA A 40 -4.82 -5.93 -10.45
C ALA A 40 -3.99 -5.83 -11.74
N ASP A 41 -3.68 -4.61 -12.17
CA ASP A 41 -2.92 -4.36 -13.39
C ASP A 41 -1.45 -4.79 -13.24
N GLU A 42 -0.80 -4.44 -12.12
CA GLU A 42 0.56 -4.86 -11.82
C GLU A 42 0.66 -6.39 -11.68
N LEU A 43 -0.31 -7.00 -11.02
CA LEU A 43 -0.38 -8.46 -10.86
C LEU A 43 -0.66 -9.18 -12.19
N ALA A 44 -1.41 -8.58 -13.11
CA ALA A 44 -1.64 -9.11 -14.45
C ALA A 44 -0.39 -9.04 -15.34
N ASN A 45 0.54 -8.14 -15.03
CA ASN A 45 1.76 -7.95 -15.81
C ASN A 45 2.93 -8.85 -15.37
N ILE A 46 2.85 -9.49 -14.21
CA ILE A 46 3.88 -10.42 -13.72
C ILE A 46 3.52 -11.87 -14.01
N HIS A 47 4.53 -12.67 -14.34
CA HIS A 47 4.39 -14.06 -14.71
C HIS A 47 5.45 -14.93 -14.03
N VAL A 48 5.12 -16.20 -13.79
CA VAL A 48 6.10 -17.19 -13.33
C VAL A 48 7.26 -17.24 -14.32
N GLY A 49 8.49 -17.12 -13.81
CA GLY A 49 9.72 -17.06 -14.59
C GLY A 49 10.30 -15.65 -14.71
N ASP A 50 9.54 -14.60 -14.40
CA ASP A 50 10.03 -13.22 -14.43
C ASP A 50 11.14 -12.99 -13.42
N TYR A 51 12.13 -12.19 -13.80
CA TYR A 51 13.24 -11.85 -12.91
C TYR A 51 12.79 -10.94 -11.77
N ILE A 52 13.46 -11.05 -10.61
CA ILE A 52 13.24 -10.18 -9.43
C ILE A 52 13.20 -8.70 -9.85
N ASP A 53 14.14 -8.25 -10.68
CA ASP A 53 14.24 -6.85 -11.11
C ASP A 53 13.01 -6.36 -11.90
N PHE A 54 12.33 -7.25 -12.61
CA PHE A 54 11.11 -6.91 -13.32
C PHE A 54 9.94 -6.78 -12.34
N VAL A 55 9.78 -7.74 -11.43
CA VAL A 55 8.74 -7.69 -10.38
C VAL A 55 8.95 -6.48 -9.46
N ALA A 56 10.21 -6.15 -9.14
CA ALA A 56 10.58 -4.98 -8.35
C ALA A 56 10.13 -3.66 -8.98
N LYS A 57 10.10 -3.56 -10.32
CA LYS A 57 9.61 -2.36 -11.01
C LYS A 57 8.10 -2.17 -10.84
N GLN A 58 7.35 -3.26 -10.77
CA GLN A 58 5.90 -3.23 -10.50
C GLN A 58 5.62 -2.95 -9.02
N PHE A 59 6.45 -3.50 -8.12
CA PHE A 59 6.30 -3.36 -6.67
C PHE A 59 7.56 -2.73 -6.02
N PRO A 60 7.83 -1.42 -6.24
CA PRO A 60 9.10 -0.79 -5.87
C PRO A 60 9.37 -0.70 -4.36
N LYS A 61 8.35 -0.92 -3.53
CA LYS A 61 8.46 -0.93 -2.06
C LYS A 61 8.51 -2.34 -1.48
N MET A 62 8.69 -3.37 -2.30
CA MET A 62 8.85 -4.73 -1.79
C MET A 62 10.17 -4.86 -1.02
N PHE A 63 10.16 -5.63 0.06
CA PHE A 63 11.31 -5.84 0.92
C PHE A 63 11.62 -7.33 1.07
N ILE A 64 12.87 -7.66 1.32
CA ILE A 64 13.30 -9.05 1.53
C ILE A 64 12.75 -9.53 2.86
N ALA A 65 11.86 -10.52 2.83
CA ALA A 65 11.34 -11.19 4.02
C ALA A 65 12.19 -12.40 4.41
N SER A 66 12.82 -13.06 3.42
CA SER A 66 13.77 -14.15 3.64
C SER A 66 14.69 -14.24 2.43
N ASP A 67 15.97 -14.56 2.66
CA ASP A 67 16.91 -14.80 1.58
C ASP A 67 17.83 -15.99 1.94
N ASN A 68 17.97 -16.91 1.00
CA ASN A 68 18.94 -17.99 1.05
C ASN A 68 19.59 -18.17 -0.32
N MET A 69 20.70 -18.90 -0.40
CA MET A 69 21.51 -19.01 -1.63
C MET A 69 20.74 -19.41 -2.91
N LYS A 70 19.55 -20.01 -2.81
CA LYS A 70 18.74 -20.42 -3.96
C LYS A 70 17.36 -19.76 -4.02
N ASN A 71 16.79 -19.39 -2.88
CA ASN A 71 15.43 -18.91 -2.77
C ASN A 71 15.38 -17.59 -2.03
N THR A 72 14.65 -16.64 -2.59
CA THR A 72 14.43 -15.32 -1.99
C THR A 72 12.93 -15.09 -1.90
N ILE A 73 12.47 -14.56 -0.77
CA ILE A 73 11.07 -14.20 -0.54
C ILE A 73 11.03 -12.69 -0.36
N TYR A 74 10.24 -12.02 -1.21
CA TYR A 74 9.91 -10.61 -1.04
C TYR A 74 8.48 -10.46 -0.54
N GLU A 75 8.25 -9.42 0.23
CA GLU A 75 6.93 -9.02 0.68
C GLU A 75 6.65 -7.57 0.30
N PHE A 76 5.39 -7.26 0.04
CA PHE A 76 4.89 -5.92 -0.25
C PHE A 76 3.64 -5.68 0.56
N ASN A 77 3.64 -4.60 1.35
CA ASN A 77 2.53 -4.26 2.25
C ASN A 77 1.65 -3.17 1.64
N TYR A 78 0.35 -3.41 1.65
CA TYR A 78 -0.69 -2.42 1.37
C TYR A 78 -1.43 -2.10 2.66
N GLN A 79 -1.47 -0.81 3.02
CA GLN A 79 -2.06 -0.34 4.26
C GLN A 79 -3.23 0.59 3.98
N GLN A 80 -4.34 0.36 4.69
CA GLN A 80 -5.54 1.17 4.63
C GLN A 80 -5.93 1.60 6.03
N GLN A 81 -6.24 2.87 6.20
CA GLN A 81 -6.70 3.43 7.46
C GLN A 81 -8.22 3.50 7.48
N TYR A 82 -8.83 3.20 8.63
CA TYR A 82 -10.29 3.13 8.80
C TYR A 82 -10.71 3.48 10.24
N LEU A 83 -11.99 3.79 10.44
CA LEU A 83 -12.63 3.92 11.75
C LEU A 83 -13.53 2.70 11.99
N LEU A 84 -13.52 2.12 13.20
CA LEU A 84 -14.33 0.93 13.51
C LEU A 84 -15.67 1.36 14.13
N VAL A 85 -16.79 0.94 13.55
CA VAL A 85 -18.15 1.26 14.05
C VAL A 85 -18.38 0.83 15.50
N ALA A 86 -17.87 -0.35 15.88
CA ALA A 86 -18.15 -0.95 17.20
C ALA A 86 -17.53 -0.19 18.40
N ASN A 87 -16.58 0.72 18.13
CA ASN A 87 -16.07 1.62 19.14
C ASN A 87 -16.51 3.03 18.76
N ASN A 88 -17.36 3.69 19.56
CA ASN A 88 -17.59 5.15 19.50
C ASN A 88 -16.31 5.96 19.83
N SER A 89 -15.17 5.55 19.29
CA SER A 89 -13.87 6.17 19.39
C SER A 89 -13.51 6.63 17.98
N ASP A 90 -13.20 7.91 17.82
CA ASP A 90 -12.62 8.48 16.60
C ASP A 90 -11.18 8.00 16.34
N GLN A 91 -10.83 6.80 16.84
CA GLN A 91 -9.50 6.23 16.74
C GLN A 91 -9.35 5.53 15.40
N THR A 92 -8.50 6.10 14.55
CA THR A 92 -8.06 5.48 13.31
C THR A 92 -7.31 4.18 13.60
N LYS A 93 -7.71 3.11 12.90
CA LYS A 93 -7.01 1.83 12.85
C LYS A 93 -6.38 1.65 11.47
N THR A 94 -5.38 0.78 11.39
CA THR A 94 -4.73 0.41 10.14
C THR A 94 -4.96 -1.06 9.85
N TYR A 95 -5.51 -1.36 8.67
CA TYR A 95 -5.57 -2.69 8.11
C TYR A 95 -4.39 -2.88 7.15
N THR A 96 -3.67 -3.99 7.24
CA THR A 96 -2.52 -4.29 6.39
C THR A 96 -2.75 -5.62 5.68
N GLN A 97 -2.60 -5.61 4.36
CA GLN A 97 -2.57 -6.80 3.52
C GLN A 97 -1.16 -6.95 2.94
N THR A 98 -0.68 -8.19 2.79
CA THR A 98 0.68 -8.44 2.32
C THR A 98 0.66 -9.34 1.08
N LEU A 99 1.26 -8.87 -0.01
CA LEU A 99 1.65 -9.70 -1.14
C LEU A 99 3.00 -10.34 -0.84
N ARG A 100 3.11 -11.64 -1.05
CA ARG A 100 4.36 -12.40 -0.90
C ARG A 100 4.76 -13.01 -2.23
N PHE A 101 5.99 -12.75 -2.64
CA PHE A 101 6.60 -13.25 -3.87
C PHE A 101 7.72 -14.23 -3.52
N TYR A 102 7.69 -15.40 -4.15
CA TYR A 102 8.69 -16.45 -3.98
C TYR A 102 9.54 -16.53 -5.23
N PHE A 103 10.86 -16.42 -5.06
CA PHE A 103 11.82 -16.51 -6.14
C PHE A 103 12.74 -17.71 -5.95
N ILE A 104 13.05 -18.40 -7.05
CA ILE A 104 14.05 -19.47 -7.11
C ILE A 104 15.05 -19.08 -8.20
N ASN A 105 16.34 -19.02 -7.85
CA ASN A 105 17.41 -18.56 -8.75
C ASN A 105 17.05 -17.21 -9.42
N GLN A 106 16.58 -16.26 -8.63
CA GLN A 106 16.17 -14.91 -9.06
C GLN A 106 14.95 -14.83 -9.99
N LYS A 107 14.22 -15.94 -10.19
CA LYS A 107 13.00 -15.98 -11.01
C LYS A 107 11.77 -16.26 -10.18
N LEU A 108 10.68 -15.55 -10.49
CA LEU A 108 9.40 -15.67 -9.79
C LEU A 108 8.88 -17.10 -9.96
N ALA A 109 8.72 -17.81 -8.86
CA ALA A 109 8.16 -19.16 -8.84
C ALA A 109 6.68 -19.15 -8.46
N HIS A 110 6.29 -18.26 -7.55
CA HIS A 110 4.93 -18.18 -7.02
C HIS A 110 4.69 -16.82 -6.35
N TRP A 111 3.43 -16.41 -6.24
CA TRP A 111 3.02 -15.29 -5.39
C TRP A 111 1.65 -15.57 -4.76
N GLN A 112 1.42 -14.99 -3.58
CA GLN A 112 0.13 -15.08 -2.89
C GLN A 112 -0.13 -13.87 -2.00
N VAL A 113 -1.40 -13.71 -1.59
CA VAL A 113 -1.78 -12.80 -0.50
C VAL A 113 -1.74 -13.58 0.81
N LYS A 114 -1.13 -12.98 1.83
CA LYS A 114 -1.05 -13.52 3.20
C LYS A 114 -2.20 -12.99 4.06
#